data_AF-E1SV30-F1
#
_entry.id   AF-E1SV30-F1
#
_cell.length_a   1.000
_cell.length_b   1.000
_cell.length_c   1.000
_cell.angle_alpha   90.00
_cell.angle_beta   90.00
_cell.angle_gamma   90.00
#
_symmetry.space_group_name_H-M   'P 1'
#
loop_
_entity.id
_entity.type
_entity.pdbx_description
1 polymer ?
#
loop_
_entity_poly.entity_id
_entity_poly.type
_entity_poly.pdbx_seq_one_letter_code
_entity_poly.pdbx_strand_id
1 'polypeptide(L)'
;MPKVELEQFTRALTQMEGALGRFVDPDNADGFIRDFALWVIQQWSYRDLFEGRVENASFPCSRYQGKLHPHPTQPATYKDFVGACNAEKAASHCPLSGKTTQDSDDGLYQVFGDACAREFERLVQQQALSLPAELGQGSVSEFVWTLQADPERHPELYECCESIVSRFGLGGTEIEPYLSEIACPKDEPAWQEQRFARWTLADFQKVAADSGATLDLRTPAASQQR
;
A
#
# COMPACT_ATOMS: atom_id res chain seq x y z
N MET A 1 37.16 15.25 10.92
CA MET A 1 36.74 13.88 10.54
C MET A 1 35.23 13.66 10.47
N PRO A 2 34.34 14.39 11.20
CA PRO A 2 32.88 14.15 11.14
C PRO A 2 32.25 14.41 9.76
N LYS A 3 32.71 15.46 9.06
CA LYS A 3 32.15 15.89 7.78
C LYS A 3 32.19 14.82 6.67
N VAL A 4 33.23 13.98 6.64
CA VAL A 4 33.39 12.94 5.62
C VAL A 4 32.43 11.77 5.85
N GLU A 5 32.14 11.46 7.11
CA GLU A 5 31.20 10.40 7.50
C GLU A 5 29.76 10.79 7.15
N LEU A 6 29.37 12.05 7.41
CA LEU A 6 28.07 12.58 7.03
C LEU A 6 27.86 12.59 5.51
N GLU A 7 28.84 13.07 4.74
CA GLU A 7 28.77 13.09 3.27
C GLU A 7 28.62 11.67 2.69
N GLN A 8 29.27 10.67 3.30
CA GLN A 8 29.13 9.26 2.91
C GLN A 8 27.75 8.71 3.26
N PHE A 9 27.23 9.05 4.45
CA PHE A 9 25.89 8.65 4.88
C PHE A 9 24.80 9.22 3.97
N THR A 10 24.84 10.52 3.66
CA THR A 10 23.89 11.16 2.73
C THR A 10 23.95 10.49 1.35
N ARG A 11 25.15 10.21 0.83
CA ARG A 11 25.31 9.52 -0.46
C ARG A 11 24.72 8.11 -0.44
N ALA A 12 24.88 7.37 0.66
CA ALA A 12 24.30 6.05 0.82
C ALA A 12 22.76 6.12 0.78
N LEU A 13 22.16 7.08 1.49
CA LEU A 13 20.71 7.31 1.46
C LEU A 13 20.20 7.66 0.05
N THR A 14 20.90 8.52 -0.70
CA THR A 14 20.53 8.81 -2.09
C THR A 14 20.58 7.57 -2.99
N GLN A 15 21.55 6.68 -2.78
CA GLN A 15 21.61 5.41 -3.51
C GLN A 15 20.46 4.46 -3.13
N MET A 16 20.08 4.45 -1.85
CA MET A 16 18.93 3.69 -1.36
C MET A 16 17.62 4.23 -1.90
N GLU A 17 17.44 5.55 -1.98
CA GLU A 17 16.29 6.18 -2.63
C GLU A 17 16.13 5.69 -4.08
N GLY A 18 17.22 5.68 -4.85
CA GLY A 18 17.22 5.14 -6.21
C GLY A 18 16.93 3.63 -6.26
N ALA A 19 17.29 2.87 -5.23
CA ALA A 19 16.97 1.45 -5.14
C ALA A 19 15.49 1.22 -4.79
N LEU A 20 14.91 2.03 -3.89
CA LEU A 20 13.47 2.04 -3.60
C LEU A 20 12.67 2.41 -4.86
N GLY A 21 13.12 3.41 -5.62
CA GLY A 21 12.51 3.76 -6.91
C GLY A 21 12.43 2.57 -7.87
N ARG A 22 13.52 1.80 -7.99
CA ARG A 22 13.52 0.55 -8.78
C ARG A 22 12.63 -0.53 -8.18
N PHE A 23 12.52 -0.61 -6.86
CA PHE A 23 11.67 -1.59 -6.18
C PHE A 23 10.18 -1.31 -6.44
N VAL A 24 9.74 -0.05 -6.39
CA VAL A 24 8.34 0.32 -6.62
C VAL A 24 7.96 0.47 -8.08
N ASP A 25 8.94 0.45 -8.99
CA ASP A 25 8.72 0.52 -10.42
C ASP A 25 7.75 -0.59 -10.89
N PRO A 26 6.61 -0.27 -11.53
CA PRO A 26 5.64 -1.25 -12.00
C PRO A 26 6.15 -2.16 -13.13
N ASP A 27 7.29 -1.85 -13.75
CA ASP A 27 7.99 -2.72 -14.70
C ASP A 27 8.96 -3.69 -14.02
N ASN A 28 9.26 -3.51 -12.73
CA ASN A 28 10.09 -4.44 -11.98
C ASN A 28 9.26 -5.63 -11.47
N ALA A 29 9.29 -6.74 -12.21
CA ALA A 29 8.62 -7.98 -11.84
C ALA A 29 9.10 -8.60 -10.50
N ASP A 30 10.27 -8.21 -10.01
CA ASP A 30 10.82 -8.61 -8.72
C ASP A 30 10.50 -7.63 -7.57
N GLY A 31 9.81 -6.53 -7.87
CA GLY A 31 9.53 -5.41 -6.97
C GLY A 31 8.18 -5.48 -6.25
N PHE A 32 7.68 -4.30 -5.87
CA PHE A 32 6.44 -4.11 -5.14
C PHE A 32 5.21 -4.71 -5.85
N ILE A 33 5.24 -4.82 -7.18
CA ILE A 33 4.16 -5.43 -7.97
C ILE A 33 3.75 -6.83 -7.47
N ARG A 34 4.68 -7.55 -6.81
CA ARG A 34 4.40 -8.85 -6.17
C ARG A 34 3.49 -8.71 -4.96
N ASP A 35 3.86 -7.86 -4.02
CA ASP A 35 3.09 -7.58 -2.80
C ASP A 35 1.73 -6.98 -3.16
N PHE A 36 1.70 -6.09 -4.16
CA PHE A 36 0.48 -5.54 -4.73
C PHE A 36 -0.42 -6.64 -5.31
N ALA A 37 0.10 -7.51 -6.18
CA ALA A 37 -0.70 -8.58 -6.78
C ALA A 37 -1.28 -9.54 -5.73
N LEU A 38 -0.48 -9.91 -4.72
CA LEU A 38 -0.94 -10.75 -3.61
C LEU A 38 -2.04 -10.07 -2.81
N TRP A 39 -1.88 -8.79 -2.49
CA TRP A 39 -2.90 -8.01 -1.79
C TRP A 39 -4.20 -7.93 -2.61
N VAL A 40 -4.10 -7.61 -3.90
CA VAL A 40 -5.27 -7.57 -4.80
C VAL A 40 -5.99 -8.92 -4.81
N ILE A 41 -5.26 -10.04 -5.00
CA ILE A 41 -5.86 -11.38 -4.99
C ILE A 41 -6.57 -11.66 -3.66
N GLN A 42 -5.94 -11.31 -2.53
CA GLN A 42 -6.55 -11.50 -1.21
C GLN A 42 -7.84 -10.69 -1.08
N GLN A 43 -7.81 -9.39 -1.37
CA GLN A 43 -8.99 -8.53 -1.24
C GLN A 43 -10.13 -8.97 -2.17
N TRP A 44 -9.79 -9.38 -3.40
CA TRP A 44 -10.73 -9.87 -4.38
C TRP A 44 -11.35 -11.22 -3.97
N SER A 45 -10.56 -12.13 -3.40
CA SER A 45 -11.02 -13.47 -2.96
C SER A 45 -11.80 -13.43 -1.64
N TYR A 46 -11.46 -12.52 -0.73
CA TYR A 46 -12.17 -12.37 0.55
C TYR A 46 -13.62 -11.90 0.36
N ARG A 47 -13.92 -11.19 -0.74
CA ARG A 47 -15.27 -10.72 -1.10
C ARG A 47 -16.16 -11.85 -1.63
N ASP A 48 -15.60 -12.80 -2.39
CA ASP A 48 -16.34 -14.01 -2.83
C ASP A 48 -16.83 -14.83 -1.61
N LEU A 49 -16.14 -14.75 -0.46
CA LEU A 49 -16.52 -15.45 0.78
C LEU A 49 -17.69 -14.78 1.55
N PHE A 50 -18.05 -13.54 1.24
CA PHE A 50 -19.18 -12.84 1.87
C PHE A 50 -20.52 -13.01 1.11
N GLU A 51 -20.57 -13.81 0.04
CA GLU A 51 -21.83 -14.24 -0.61
C GLU A 51 -22.72 -15.18 0.26
N GLY A 52 -22.39 -15.39 1.55
CA GLY A 52 -22.94 -16.52 2.32
C GLY A 52 -23.41 -16.27 3.75
N ARG A 53 -23.84 -15.06 4.16
CA ARG A 53 -24.55 -14.90 5.45
C ARG A 53 -25.95 -14.33 5.32
N VAL A 54 -26.89 -15.23 5.03
CA VAL A 54 -28.29 -15.06 5.44
C VAL A 54 -28.36 -15.38 6.93
N GLU A 55 -28.17 -14.38 7.80
CA GLU A 55 -28.58 -14.52 9.20
C GLU A 55 -30.10 -14.29 9.27
N ASN A 56 -30.85 -15.38 9.43
CA ASN A 56 -32.25 -15.38 9.82
C ASN A 56 -32.41 -14.65 11.16
N ALA A 57 -32.57 -13.32 11.13
CA ALA A 57 -33.02 -12.56 12.27
C ALA A 57 -34.56 -12.56 12.28
N SER A 58 -35.13 -13.58 12.91
CA SER A 58 -36.52 -13.55 13.35
C SER A 58 -36.67 -12.50 14.47
N PHE A 59 -36.81 -11.22 14.14
CA PHE A 59 -37.57 -10.25 14.93
C PHE A 59 -38.05 -9.07 14.05
N PRO A 60 -39.31 -8.60 14.21
CA PRO A 60 -39.97 -7.76 13.23
C PRO A 60 -39.89 -6.28 13.61
N CYS A 61 -38.93 -5.54 13.07
CA CYS A 61 -38.93 -4.07 13.06
C CYS A 61 -38.61 -3.56 11.66
N SER A 62 -39.62 -3.68 10.81
CA SER A 62 -40.02 -2.82 9.68
C SER A 62 -39.09 -1.67 9.23
N ARG A 63 -38.81 -1.69 7.91
CA ARG A 63 -38.75 -0.57 6.94
C ARG A 63 -37.41 0.05 6.54
N TYR A 64 -36.34 -0.73 6.45
CA TYR A 64 -35.39 -0.60 5.35
C TYR A 64 -35.07 -2.00 4.79
N GLN A 65 -35.87 -2.45 3.83
CA GLN A 65 -35.46 -3.54 2.95
C GLN A 65 -34.56 -2.94 1.86
N GLY A 66 -33.35 -2.54 2.23
CA GLY A 66 -32.28 -2.44 1.27
C GLY A 66 -31.99 -3.86 0.82
N LYS A 67 -32.53 -4.27 -0.33
CA LYS A 67 -32.02 -5.46 -1.01
C LYS A 67 -30.54 -5.18 -1.24
N LEU A 68 -29.67 -5.83 -0.47
CA LEU A 68 -28.32 -6.10 -0.93
C LEU A 68 -28.50 -6.93 -2.19
N HIS A 69 -28.50 -6.26 -3.33
CA HIS A 69 -28.48 -6.93 -4.60
C HIS A 69 -27.22 -7.77 -4.60
N PRO A 70 -27.28 -9.10 -4.85
CA PRO A 70 -26.07 -9.84 -5.17
C PRO A 70 -25.39 -9.05 -6.29
N HIS A 71 -24.12 -8.68 -6.12
CA HIS A 71 -23.40 -7.98 -7.17
C HIS A 71 -23.39 -8.95 -8.36
N PRO A 72 -24.10 -8.69 -9.48
CA PRO A 72 -24.55 -9.78 -10.37
C PRO A 72 -23.44 -10.47 -11.18
N THR A 73 -22.21 -9.99 -11.04
CA THR A 73 -21.03 -10.44 -11.76
C THR A 73 -19.83 -10.13 -10.88
N GLN A 74 -18.97 -11.14 -10.66
CA GLN A 74 -17.61 -10.88 -10.19
C GLN A 74 -17.02 -9.74 -11.02
N PRO A 75 -16.36 -8.75 -10.40
CA PRO A 75 -15.79 -7.64 -11.15
C PRO A 75 -14.85 -8.20 -12.22
N ALA A 76 -14.96 -7.67 -13.44
CA ALA A 76 -14.16 -8.18 -14.56
C ALA A 76 -12.73 -7.65 -14.51
N THR A 77 -12.56 -6.43 -14.00
CA THR A 77 -11.29 -5.72 -13.95
C THR A 77 -10.99 -5.15 -12.57
N TYR A 78 -9.73 -4.82 -12.31
CA TYR A 78 -9.28 -4.19 -11.07
C TYR A 78 -10.03 -2.89 -10.79
N LYS A 79 -10.28 -2.10 -11.83
CA LYS A 79 -11.09 -0.89 -11.72
C LYS A 79 -12.52 -1.20 -11.26
N ASP A 80 -13.17 -2.21 -11.85
CA ASP A 80 -14.52 -2.61 -11.44
C ASP A 80 -14.52 -3.12 -10.00
N PHE A 81 -13.46 -3.83 -9.61
CA PHE A 81 -13.27 -4.36 -8.25
C PHE A 81 -13.17 -3.23 -7.22
N VAL A 82 -12.29 -2.25 -7.43
CA VAL A 82 -12.16 -1.10 -6.52
C VAL A 82 -13.43 -0.24 -6.53
N GLY A 83 -14.03 -0.03 -7.70
CA GLY A 83 -15.32 0.67 -7.82
C GLY A 83 -16.44 0.00 -7.02
N ALA A 84 -16.52 -1.33 -7.05
CA ALA A 84 -17.47 -2.10 -6.24
C ALA A 84 -17.16 -1.96 -4.73
N CYS A 85 -15.89 -2.02 -4.33
CA CYS A 85 -15.47 -1.83 -2.94
C CYS A 85 -15.89 -0.44 -2.40
N ASN A 86 -15.67 0.61 -3.19
CA ASN A 86 -16.02 1.97 -2.83
C ASN A 86 -17.55 2.22 -2.84
N ALA A 87 -18.29 1.59 -3.75
CA ALA A 87 -19.75 1.67 -3.80
C ALA A 87 -20.41 0.98 -2.58
N GLU A 88 -19.89 -0.18 -2.16
CA GLU A 88 -20.37 -0.86 -0.96
C GLU A 88 -20.08 -0.05 0.31
N LYS A 89 -18.94 0.63 0.38
CA LYS A 89 -18.62 1.58 1.45
C LYS A 89 -19.63 2.73 1.54
N ALA A 90 -20.01 3.31 0.40
CA ALA A 90 -21.01 4.37 0.35
C ALA A 90 -22.39 3.88 0.83
N ALA A 91 -22.72 2.62 0.59
CA ALA A 91 -23.95 1.99 1.06
C ALA A 91 -23.90 1.54 2.53
N SER A 92 -22.72 1.20 3.06
CA SER A 92 -22.51 0.68 4.42
C SER A 92 -22.43 1.75 5.51
N HIS A 93 -22.50 3.05 5.15
CA HIS A 93 -22.68 4.17 6.08
C HIS A 93 -24.07 4.19 6.77
N CYS A 94 -24.68 3.02 6.99
CA CYS A 94 -25.70 2.80 8.01
C CYS A 94 -24.99 2.60 9.37
N PRO A 95 -25.29 3.40 10.41
CA PRO A 95 -24.51 3.50 11.66
C PRO A 95 -24.61 2.28 12.61
N LEU A 96 -24.98 1.10 12.12
CA LEU A 96 -25.21 -0.10 12.93
C LEU A 96 -24.29 -1.30 12.61
N SER A 97 -23.36 -1.19 11.65
CA SER A 97 -22.38 -2.26 11.37
C SER A 97 -21.03 -1.95 12.02
N GLY A 98 -20.78 -2.54 13.19
CA GLY A 98 -19.56 -2.36 13.99
C GLY A 98 -18.30 -3.08 13.47
N LYS A 99 -18.16 -3.30 12.16
CA LYS A 99 -16.91 -3.77 11.55
C LYS A 99 -16.61 -2.96 10.31
N THR A 100 -15.82 -1.92 10.50
CA THR A 100 -15.20 -1.11 9.45
C THR A 100 -14.34 -2.02 8.58
N THR A 101 -14.80 -2.32 7.37
CA THR A 101 -13.89 -2.64 6.26
C THR A 101 -12.92 -1.45 6.15
N GLN A 102 -11.62 -1.66 6.40
CA GLN A 102 -10.60 -0.66 6.08
C GLN A 102 -10.77 -0.26 4.61
N ASP A 103 -10.66 1.03 4.32
CA ASP A 103 -10.82 1.56 2.98
C ASP A 103 -9.84 0.86 2.03
N SER A 104 -10.29 0.42 0.85
CA SER A 104 -9.43 -0.32 -0.08
C SER A 104 -8.19 0.47 -0.48
N ASP A 105 -8.33 1.79 -0.56
CA ASP A 105 -7.24 2.70 -0.90
C ASP A 105 -6.31 2.91 0.31
N ASP A 106 -6.86 3.09 1.53
CA ASP A 106 -6.06 3.15 2.77
C ASP A 106 -5.28 1.85 3.00
N GLY A 107 -5.89 0.70 2.66
CA GLY A 107 -5.25 -0.60 2.70
C GLY A 107 -4.09 -0.73 1.70
N LEU A 108 -4.24 -0.17 0.51
CA LEU A 108 -3.18 -0.14 -0.50
C LEU A 108 -2.02 0.77 -0.06
N TYR A 109 -2.31 1.97 0.46
CA TYR A 109 -1.30 2.87 1.03
C TYR A 109 -0.53 2.21 2.17
N GLN A 110 -1.22 1.47 3.05
CA GLN A 110 -0.59 0.74 4.13
C GLN A 110 0.34 -0.36 3.62
N VAL A 111 -0.13 -1.21 2.70
CA VAL A 111 0.69 -2.29 2.13
C VAL A 111 1.91 -1.75 1.39
N PHE A 112 1.73 -0.64 0.65
CA PHE A 112 2.82 0.06 -0.02
C PHE A 112 3.87 0.60 0.95
N GLY A 113 3.44 1.35 1.97
CA GLY A 113 4.34 1.93 2.97
C GLY A 113 5.09 0.83 3.74
N ASP A 114 4.40 -0.24 4.14
CA ASP A 114 5.00 -1.38 4.84
C ASP A 114 6.03 -2.10 3.95
N ALA A 115 5.75 -2.26 2.66
CA ALA A 115 6.68 -2.88 1.71
C ALA A 115 7.93 -2.02 1.50
N CYS A 116 7.77 -0.71 1.33
CA CYS A 116 8.88 0.22 1.21
C CYS A 116 9.72 0.28 2.48
N ALA A 117 9.11 0.28 3.66
CA ALA A 117 9.81 0.24 4.94
C ALA A 117 10.63 -1.05 5.11
N ARG A 118 10.06 -2.21 4.74
CA ARG A 118 10.79 -3.49 4.74
C ARG A 118 11.98 -3.47 3.77
N GLU A 119 11.76 -2.96 2.56
CA GLU A 119 12.82 -2.91 1.55
C GLU A 119 13.92 -1.93 1.95
N PHE A 120 13.58 -0.77 2.52
CA PHE A 120 14.54 0.17 3.06
C PHE A 120 15.37 -0.46 4.17
N GLU A 121 14.75 -1.15 5.13
CA GLU A 121 15.44 -1.84 6.20
C GLU A 121 16.39 -2.94 5.67
N ARG A 122 15.96 -3.69 4.64
CA ARG A 122 16.82 -4.65 3.93
C ARG A 122 18.05 -3.96 3.34
N LEU A 123 17.88 -2.80 2.71
CA LEU A 123 18.99 -2.02 2.13
C LEU A 123 19.95 -1.49 3.20
N VAL A 124 19.43 -1.00 4.35
CA VAL A 124 20.24 -0.58 5.51
C VAL A 124 21.13 -1.72 5.97
N GLN A 125 20.54 -2.91 6.14
CA GLN A 125 21.27 -4.11 6.59
C GLN A 125 22.31 -4.56 5.56
N GLN A 126 21.99 -4.52 4.27
CA GLN A 126 22.92 -4.91 3.20
C GLN A 126 24.15 -4.01 3.11
N GLN A 127 23.97 -2.72 3.36
CA GLN A 127 25.07 -1.75 3.35
C GLN A 127 25.76 -1.63 4.71
N ALA A 128 25.28 -2.36 5.74
CA ALA A 128 25.69 -2.21 7.13
C ALA A 128 25.70 -0.74 7.57
N LEU A 129 24.68 0.01 7.13
CA LEU A 129 24.60 1.46 7.33
C LEU A 129 24.22 1.76 8.78
N SER A 130 24.98 2.64 9.42
CA SER A 130 24.72 3.14 10.77
C SER A 130 24.62 4.66 10.76
N LEU A 131 23.89 5.21 11.73
CA LEU A 131 23.84 6.67 11.91
C LEU A 131 25.22 7.22 12.31
N PRO A 132 25.70 8.29 11.65
CA PRO A 132 26.84 9.06 12.11
C PRO A 132 26.66 9.52 13.56
N ALA A 133 27.73 9.46 14.35
CA ALA A 133 27.68 9.78 15.79
C ALA A 133 27.15 11.20 16.10
N GLU A 134 27.33 12.15 15.17
CA GLU A 134 26.84 13.51 15.30
C GLU A 134 25.32 13.66 15.16
N LEU A 135 24.64 12.69 14.56
CA LEU A 135 23.18 12.68 14.39
C LEU A 135 22.44 12.04 15.58
N GLY A 136 23.18 11.44 16.53
CA GLY A 136 22.62 10.88 17.76
C GLY A 136 22.57 9.36 17.81
N GLN A 137 21.63 8.83 18.59
CA GLN A 137 21.41 7.39 18.77
C GLN A 137 20.07 7.00 18.13
N GLY A 138 20.00 5.79 17.58
CA GLY A 138 18.78 5.27 16.97
C GLY A 138 19.08 4.38 15.77
N SER A 139 18.02 4.00 15.06
CA SER A 139 18.14 3.30 13.78
C SER A 139 18.10 4.30 12.61
N VAL A 140 18.76 3.95 11.50
CA VAL A 140 18.68 4.73 10.26
C VAL A 140 17.23 4.87 9.80
N SER A 141 16.46 3.78 9.91
CA SER A 141 15.04 3.75 9.55
C SER A 141 14.20 4.74 10.37
N GLU A 142 14.34 4.75 11.69
CA GLU A 142 13.65 5.72 12.54
C GLU A 142 14.05 7.16 12.19
N PHE A 143 15.35 7.41 12.00
CA PHE A 143 15.86 8.74 11.65
C PHE A 143 15.25 9.27 10.34
N VAL A 144 15.18 8.43 9.31
CA VAL A 144 14.63 8.81 7.99
C VAL A 144 13.12 8.93 8.05
N TRP A 145 12.40 7.90 8.51
CA TRP A 145 10.93 7.87 8.47
C TRP A 145 10.27 8.89 9.40
N THR A 146 10.99 9.38 10.42
CA THR A 146 10.52 10.45 11.31
C THR A 146 11.13 11.82 11.02
N LEU A 147 11.87 11.96 9.90
CA LEU A 147 12.50 13.21 9.43
C LEU A 147 13.32 13.93 10.52
N GLN A 148 14.24 13.21 11.17
CA GLN A 148 15.05 13.75 12.27
C GLN A 148 16.24 14.60 11.83
N ALA A 149 16.49 14.71 10.52
CA ALA A 149 17.53 15.58 10.00
C ALA A 149 17.18 17.06 10.28
N ASP A 150 18.15 17.83 10.78
CA ASP A 150 17.98 19.27 11.00
C ASP A 150 18.17 20.02 9.66
N PRO A 151 17.13 20.70 9.13
CA PRO A 151 17.22 21.37 7.83
C PRO A 151 18.17 22.58 7.83
N GLU A 152 18.44 23.20 8.99
CA GLU A 152 19.37 24.33 9.09
C GLU A 152 20.82 23.86 9.14
N ARG A 153 21.08 22.71 9.77
CA ARG A 153 22.43 22.16 9.95
C ARG A 153 22.86 21.23 8.82
N HIS A 154 21.92 20.46 8.27
CA HIS A 154 22.18 19.40 7.31
C HIS A 154 21.14 19.43 6.16
N PRO A 155 21.09 20.51 5.37
CA PRO A 155 20.04 20.70 4.36
C PRO A 155 20.01 19.57 3.32
N GLU A 156 21.15 19.14 2.79
CA GLU A 156 21.21 18.05 1.80
C GLU A 156 20.73 16.70 2.35
N LEU A 157 21.00 16.44 3.64
CA LEU A 157 20.51 15.22 4.30
C LEU A 157 19.01 15.30 4.54
N TYR A 158 18.52 16.47 4.96
CA TYR A 158 17.09 16.71 5.16
C TYR A 158 16.31 16.53 3.86
N GLU A 159 16.76 17.14 2.76
CA GLU A 159 16.15 17.00 1.43
C GLU A 159 16.11 15.54 0.99
N CYS A 160 17.17 14.77 1.23
CA CYS A 160 17.21 13.35 0.91
C CYS A 160 16.21 12.54 1.75
N CYS A 161 16.13 12.78 3.06
CA CYS A 161 15.16 12.13 3.94
C CYS A 161 13.71 12.50 3.56
N GLU A 162 13.44 13.77 3.30
CA GLU A 162 12.13 14.26 2.86
C GLU A 162 11.71 13.61 1.55
N SER A 163 12.62 13.51 0.57
CA SER A 163 12.35 12.84 -0.70
C SER A 163 11.98 11.36 -0.48
N ILE A 164 12.72 10.64 0.36
CA ILE A 164 12.40 9.23 0.68
C ILE A 164 11.02 9.12 1.33
N VAL A 165 10.72 9.94 2.33
CA VAL A 165 9.45 9.88 3.07
C VAL A 165 8.26 10.26 2.18
N SER A 166 8.38 11.34 1.41
CA SER A 166 7.29 11.82 0.54
C SER A 166 6.99 10.90 -0.64
N ARG A 167 7.98 10.13 -1.12
CA ARG A 167 7.81 9.22 -2.25
C ARG A 167 7.40 7.82 -1.84
N PHE A 168 7.99 7.29 -0.76
CA PHE A 168 7.88 5.87 -0.39
C PHE A 168 7.23 5.63 0.98
N GLY A 169 6.91 6.68 1.73
CA GLY A 169 6.25 6.58 3.02
C GLY A 169 4.75 6.24 2.94
N LEU A 170 4.07 6.25 4.09
CA LEU A 170 2.62 6.10 4.15
C LEU A 170 1.96 7.31 3.49
N GLY A 171 1.30 7.11 2.35
CA GLY A 171 0.81 8.22 1.52
C GLY A 171 1.77 8.66 0.41
N GLY A 172 2.85 7.92 0.18
CA GLY A 172 3.88 8.28 -0.78
C GLY A 172 3.38 8.39 -2.23
N THR A 173 3.96 9.30 -3.01
CA THR A 173 3.54 9.59 -4.39
C THR A 173 3.82 8.45 -5.37
N GLU A 174 4.80 7.59 -5.09
CA GLU A 174 5.18 6.50 -6.01
C GLU A 174 4.17 5.34 -6.04
N ILE A 175 3.12 5.40 -5.22
CA ILE A 175 2.00 4.46 -5.28
C ILE A 175 1.04 4.76 -6.44
N GLU A 176 1.07 5.97 -7.01
CA GLU A 176 0.13 6.44 -8.04
C GLU A 176 -0.12 5.43 -9.19
N PRO A 177 0.91 4.74 -9.75
CA PRO A 177 0.70 3.76 -10.82
C PRO A 177 -0.19 2.56 -10.43
N TYR A 178 -0.29 2.28 -9.13
CA TYR A 178 -1.03 1.15 -8.56
C TYR A 178 -2.48 1.48 -8.23
N LEU A 179 -2.86 2.76 -8.23
CA LEU A 179 -4.21 3.20 -7.92
C LEU A 179 -5.18 2.92 -9.10
N SER A 180 -6.41 2.52 -8.78
CA SER A 180 -7.42 2.20 -9.80
C SER A 180 -8.12 3.40 -10.42
N GLU A 181 -8.13 4.54 -9.72
CA GLU A 181 -8.60 5.85 -10.19
C GLU A 181 -7.84 6.97 -9.46
N ILE A 182 -7.02 7.75 -10.18
CA ILE A 182 -6.82 9.16 -9.81
C ILE A 182 -8.14 9.83 -10.21
N ALA A 183 -8.81 10.48 -9.27
CA ALA A 183 -9.93 11.38 -9.57
C ALA A 183 -9.39 12.54 -10.42
N CYS A 184 -9.23 12.30 -11.71
CA CYS A 184 -8.78 13.31 -12.65
C CYS A 184 -9.90 14.35 -12.75
N PRO A 185 -9.66 15.62 -12.38
CA PRO A 185 -10.61 16.69 -12.65
C PRO A 185 -11.00 16.64 -14.13
N LYS A 186 -12.28 16.82 -14.43
CA LYS A 186 -12.89 16.59 -15.76
C LYS A 186 -12.21 17.29 -16.95
N ASP A 187 -11.26 18.19 -16.69
CA ASP A 187 -10.63 19.08 -17.67
C ASP A 187 -9.12 18.86 -17.84
N GLU A 188 -8.51 17.87 -17.18
CA GLU A 188 -7.13 17.48 -17.48
C GLU A 188 -7.09 16.30 -18.46
N PRO A 189 -6.12 16.28 -19.41
CA PRO A 189 -5.96 15.11 -20.27
C PRO A 189 -5.72 13.90 -19.38
N ALA A 190 -6.27 12.74 -19.75
CA ALA A 190 -6.09 11.48 -19.04
C ALA A 190 -4.59 11.08 -19.05
N TRP A 191 -3.78 11.72 -18.21
CA TRP A 191 -2.36 11.47 -18.09
C TRP A 191 -2.18 10.27 -17.17
N GLN A 192 -1.48 9.27 -17.73
CA GLN A 192 -1.28 7.91 -17.23
C GLN A 192 -2.56 7.06 -17.29
N GLU A 193 -2.66 6.26 -18.35
CA GLU A 193 -3.48 5.06 -18.33
C GLU A 193 -3.12 4.27 -17.07
N GLN A 194 -4.04 4.23 -16.09
CA GLN A 194 -3.87 3.45 -14.86
C GLN A 194 -3.56 2.01 -15.25
N ARG A 195 -2.28 1.65 -15.12
CA ARG A 195 -1.67 0.49 -15.78
C ARG A 195 -2.41 -0.80 -15.48
N PHE A 196 -2.86 -0.94 -14.24
CA PHE A 196 -3.51 -2.13 -13.73
C PHE A 196 -5.04 -2.06 -13.78
N ALA A 197 -5.64 -0.91 -14.14
CA ALA A 197 -7.09 -0.72 -14.10
C ALA A 197 -7.86 -1.78 -14.92
N ARG A 198 -7.30 -2.20 -16.05
CA ARG A 198 -7.88 -3.22 -16.95
C ARG A 198 -7.46 -4.66 -16.64
N TRP A 199 -6.59 -4.87 -15.66
CA TRP A 199 -6.14 -6.20 -15.29
C TRP A 199 -7.28 -6.98 -14.64
N THR A 200 -7.36 -8.25 -14.99
CA THR A 200 -8.28 -9.22 -14.41
C THR A 200 -7.64 -9.91 -13.20
N LEU A 201 -8.43 -10.61 -12.39
CA LEU A 201 -7.91 -11.44 -11.30
C LEU A 201 -6.85 -12.46 -11.81
N ALA A 202 -7.06 -13.01 -13.01
CA ALA A 202 -6.13 -13.96 -13.62
C ALA A 202 -4.75 -13.33 -13.94
N ASP A 203 -4.72 -12.04 -14.31
CA ASP A 203 -3.46 -11.32 -14.56
C ASP A 203 -2.66 -11.16 -13.27
N PHE A 204 -3.31 -10.81 -12.15
CA PHE A 204 -2.64 -10.75 -10.84
C PHE A 204 -2.17 -12.12 -10.36
N GLN A 205 -3.00 -13.17 -10.53
CA GLN A 205 -2.61 -14.54 -10.20
C GLN A 205 -1.39 -15.00 -10.99
N LYS A 206 -1.29 -14.59 -12.26
CA LYS A 206 -0.11 -14.87 -13.08
C LYS A 206 1.14 -14.19 -12.51
N VAL A 207 1.06 -12.92 -12.13
CA VAL A 207 2.18 -12.21 -11.48
C VAL A 207 2.62 -12.92 -10.19
N ALA A 208 1.68 -13.31 -9.34
CA ALA A 208 2.00 -14.03 -8.09
C ALA A 208 2.66 -15.39 -8.36
N ALA A 209 2.17 -16.13 -9.36
CA ALA A 209 2.73 -17.43 -9.75
C ALA A 209 4.14 -17.31 -10.34
N ASP A 210 4.35 -16.35 -11.25
CA ASP A 210 5.66 -16.08 -11.87
C ASP A 210 6.71 -15.63 -10.84
N SER A 211 6.25 -15.10 -9.71
CA SER A 211 7.08 -14.64 -8.58
C SER A 211 7.44 -15.75 -7.59
N GLY A 212 6.89 -16.96 -7.74
CA GLY A 212 7.05 -18.05 -6.76
C GLY A 212 6.37 -17.78 -5.41
N ALA A 213 5.47 -16.79 -5.34
CA ALA A 213 4.77 -16.44 -4.11
C ALA A 213 3.59 -17.41 -3.88
N THR A 214 3.72 -18.29 -2.89
CA THR A 214 2.61 -19.12 -2.42
C THR A 214 1.68 -18.29 -1.54
N LEU A 215 0.42 -18.13 -1.96
CA LEU A 215 -0.67 -17.65 -1.10
C LEU A 215 -0.91 -18.67 0.02
N ASP A 216 -0.40 -18.40 1.22
CA ASP A 216 -0.86 -19.12 2.41
C ASP A 216 -2.21 -18.51 2.83
N LEU A 217 -3.31 -19.08 2.33
CA LEU A 217 -4.69 -18.66 2.61
C LEU A 217 -5.13 -18.91 4.07
N ARG A 218 -4.18 -19.05 5.02
CA ARG A 218 -4.46 -19.41 6.41
C ARG A 218 -4.58 -18.17 7.31
N THR A 219 -5.84 -17.75 7.42
CA THR A 219 -6.48 -17.20 8.62
C THR A 219 -6.08 -15.78 9.03
N PRO A 220 -7.03 -14.81 9.10
CA PRO A 220 -6.75 -13.54 9.73
C PRO A 220 -6.44 -13.80 11.21
N ALA A 221 -5.28 -13.31 11.66
CA ALA A 221 -4.90 -13.34 13.05
C ALA A 221 -6.04 -12.73 13.88
N ALA A 222 -6.70 -13.57 14.66
CA ALA A 222 -7.61 -13.12 15.69
C ALA A 222 -6.78 -12.26 16.65
N SER A 223 -7.01 -10.95 16.62
CA SER A 223 -6.56 -10.02 17.65
C SER A 223 -7.09 -10.53 19.00
N GLN A 224 -6.24 -11.25 19.74
CA GLN A 224 -6.49 -11.50 21.16
C GLN A 224 -6.34 -10.16 21.88
N GLN A 225 -7.48 -9.59 22.23
CA GLN A 225 -7.61 -8.48 23.16
C GLN A 225 -6.91 -8.83 24.48
N ARG A 226 -6.11 -7.90 24.98
CA ARG A 226 -5.88 -7.70 26.42
C ARG A 226 -6.36 -6.30 26.77
#